data_AF-W1XV60-F1
#
_entry.id   AF-W1XV60-F1
#
_cell.length_a   1.000
_cell.length_b   1.000
_cell.length_c   1.000
_cell.angle_alpha   90.00
_cell.angle_beta   90.00
_cell.angle_gamma   90.00
#
_symmetry.space_group_name_H-M   'P 1'
#
loop_
_entity.id
_entity.type
_entity.pdbx_description
1 polymer ?
#
loop_
_entity_poly.entity_id
_entity_poly.type
_entity_poly.pdbx_seq_one_letter_code
_entity_poly.pdbx_strand_id
1 'polypeptide(L)'
;DLEDYQQWLSDVQKQENQTDEAPKENANSAQARKDQKRREAELRAQPQPLRKEIARLEKEMEKLNAQLAQAEEKLGDSELYDQSRKAELTACLQQQASAKSGL
;
A
#
# COMPACT_ATOMS: atom_id res chain seq x y z
N ASP A 1 -2.03 6.09 10.00
CA ASP A 1 -0.92 6.68 9.22
C ASP A 1 0.43 6.16 9.69
N LEU A 2 1.54 6.53 9.04
CA LEU A 2 2.90 6.32 9.55
C LEU A 2 3.14 7.22 10.78
N GLU A 3 2.60 8.46 10.77
CA GLU A 3 2.55 9.36 11.92
C GLU A 3 1.83 8.74 13.13
N ASP A 4 0.68 8.08 12.95
CA ASP A 4 -0.04 7.44 14.06
C ASP A 4 0.74 6.28 14.68
N TYR A 5 1.55 5.57 13.87
CA TYR A 5 2.44 4.53 14.35
C TYR A 5 3.63 5.10 15.12
N GLN A 6 4.17 6.23 14.67
CA GLN A 6 5.21 6.96 15.40
C GLN A 6 4.68 7.54 16.72
N GLN A 7 3.45 8.05 16.72
CA GLN A 7 2.79 8.55 17.92
C GLN A 7 2.53 7.41 18.91
N TRP A 8 2.06 6.25 18.42
CA TRP A 8 1.91 5.05 19.25
C TRP A 8 3.25 4.55 19.81
N LEU A 9 4.30 4.48 19.01
CA LEU A 9 5.65 4.13 19.49
C LEU A 9 6.11 5.10 20.58
N SER A 10 5.88 6.39 20.39
CA SER A 10 6.22 7.42 21.36
C SER A 10 5.39 7.29 22.65
N ASP A 11 4.11 6.95 22.55
CA ASP A 11 3.21 6.78 23.69
C ASP A 11 3.49 5.47 24.45
N VAL A 12 3.89 4.40 23.75
CA VAL A 12 4.38 3.15 24.34
C VAL A 12 5.68 3.40 25.10
N GLN A 13 6.63 4.12 24.49
CA GLN A 13 7.91 4.45 25.12
C GLN A 13 7.73 5.38 26.34
N LYS A 14 6.76 6.31 26.28
CA LYS A 14 6.37 7.13 27.43
C LYS A 14 5.73 6.28 28.54
N GLN A 15 4.90 5.30 28.19
CA GLN A 15 4.25 4.43 29.17
C GLN A 15 5.27 3.50 29.87
N GLU A 16 6.27 2.99 29.14
CA GLU A 16 7.41 2.25 29.72
C GLU A 16 8.29 3.14 30.61
N ASN A 17 8.50 4.41 30.25
CA ASN A 17 9.27 5.34 31.08
C ASN A 17 8.49 5.89 32.29
N GLN A 18 7.16 5.75 32.34
CA GLN A 18 6.31 6.25 33.44
C GLN A 18 6.13 5.25 34.59
N THR A 19 6.58 3.99 34.44
CA THR A 19 6.49 3.00 35.52
C THR A 19 7.45 3.23 36.70
N ASP A 20 8.37 4.20 36.61
CA ASP A 20 9.36 4.48 37.67
C ASP A 20 8.96 5.58 38.67
N GLU A 21 7.89 6.37 38.45
CA GLU A 21 7.49 7.44 39.39
C GLU A 21 6.00 7.40 39.81
N ALA A 22 5.77 6.84 41.01
CA ALA A 22 4.64 7.01 41.94
C ALA A 22 3.29 6.27 41.70
N PRO A 23 2.59 5.83 42.78
CA PRO A 23 1.43 4.95 42.68
C PRO A 23 0.12 5.74 42.49
N LYS A 24 -0.57 5.51 41.37
CA LYS A 24 -2.00 5.87 41.18
C LYS A 24 -2.82 4.58 41.04
N GLU A 25 -3.60 4.26 42.07
CA GLU A 25 -4.32 2.98 42.24
C GLU A 25 -5.38 2.63 41.17
N ASN A 26 -5.67 3.48 40.17
CA ASN A 26 -6.67 3.18 39.14
C ASN A 26 -6.17 3.26 37.69
N ALA A 27 -4.89 3.58 37.47
CA ALA A 27 -4.30 3.59 36.12
C ALA A 27 -3.89 2.19 35.63
N ASN A 28 -3.73 1.23 36.56
CA ASN A 28 -3.26 -0.14 36.31
C ASN A 28 -4.35 -1.21 36.50
N SER A 29 -5.63 -0.84 36.43
CA SER A 29 -6.71 -1.82 36.57
C SER A 29 -6.76 -2.77 35.35
N ALA A 30 -7.09 -4.04 35.58
CA ALA A 30 -7.24 -5.03 34.51
C ALA A 30 -8.27 -4.59 33.44
N GLN A 31 -9.26 -3.79 33.86
CA GLN A 31 -10.26 -3.18 32.99
C GLN A 31 -9.65 -2.13 32.05
N ALA A 32 -8.80 -1.24 32.58
CA ALA A 32 -8.09 -0.24 31.77
C ALA A 32 -7.20 -0.89 30.70
N ARG A 33 -6.47 -1.96 31.06
CA ARG A 33 -5.63 -2.73 30.11
C ARG A 33 -6.46 -3.44 29.03
N LYS A 34 -7.64 -3.95 29.38
CA LYS A 34 -8.56 -4.61 28.43
C LYS A 34 -9.18 -3.61 27.45
N ASP A 35 -9.62 -2.46 27.95
CA ASP A 35 -10.20 -1.39 27.13
C ASP A 35 -9.14 -0.70 26.25
N GLN A 36 -7.89 -0.63 26.70
CA GLN A 36 -6.75 -0.20 25.88
C GLN A 36 -6.52 -1.18 24.72
N LYS A 37 -6.38 -2.48 24.99
CA LYS A 37 -6.22 -3.51 23.94
C LYS A 37 -7.38 -3.52 22.94
N ARG A 38 -8.62 -3.29 23.38
CA ARG A 38 -9.78 -3.22 22.49
C ARG A 38 -9.69 -2.04 21.54
N ARG A 39 -9.37 -0.85 22.07
CA ARG A 39 -9.17 0.37 21.26
C ARG A 39 -8.00 0.22 20.28
N GLU A 40 -6.90 -0.41 20.69
CA GLU A 40 -5.76 -0.70 19.82
C GLU A 40 -6.12 -1.68 18.69
N ALA A 41 -6.92 -2.70 18.97
CA ALA A 41 -7.40 -3.63 17.96
C ALA A 41 -8.36 -2.95 16.96
N GLU A 42 -9.28 -2.11 17.44
CA GLU A 42 -10.17 -1.31 16.59
C GLU A 42 -9.40 -0.30 15.73
N LEU A 43 -8.44 0.42 16.31
CA LEU A 43 -7.57 1.36 15.61
C LEU A 43 -6.72 0.67 14.55
N ARG A 44 -6.24 -0.56 14.82
CA ARG A 44 -5.52 -1.35 13.82
C ARG A 44 -6.45 -1.93 12.75
N ALA A 45 -7.72 -2.21 13.05
CA ALA A 45 -8.66 -2.79 12.10
C ALA A 45 -9.18 -1.76 11.08
N GLN A 46 -9.43 -0.53 11.49
CA GLN A 46 -9.95 0.55 10.62
C GLN A 46 -9.11 0.82 9.36
N PRO A 47 -7.76 0.89 9.40
CA PRO A 47 -6.95 1.15 8.22
C PRO A 47 -6.64 -0.10 7.38
N GLN A 48 -6.93 -1.32 7.85
CA GLN A 48 -6.66 -2.56 7.10
C GLN A 48 -7.32 -2.61 5.72
N PRO A 49 -8.62 -2.30 5.55
CA PRO A 49 -9.23 -2.30 4.22
C PRO A 49 -8.58 -1.30 3.28
N LEU A 50 -8.26 -0.09 3.77
CA LEU A 50 -7.59 0.95 2.98
C LEU A 50 -6.17 0.54 2.60
N ARG A 51 -5.39 -0.03 3.52
CA ARG A 51 -4.04 -0.55 3.23
C ARG A 51 -4.06 -1.68 2.20
N LYS A 52 -5.05 -2.57 2.28
CA LYS A 52 -5.24 -3.62 1.27
C LYS A 52 -5.58 -3.02 -0.09
N GLU A 53 -6.41 -2.00 -0.12
CA GLU A 53 -6.79 -1.33 -1.36
C GLU A 53 -5.61 -0.57 -1.99
N ILE A 54 -4.81 0.14 -1.18
CA ILE A 54 -3.56 0.77 -1.62
C ILE A 54 -2.63 -0.29 -2.22
N ALA A 55 -2.36 -1.39 -1.49
CA ALA A 55 -1.48 -2.45 -1.99
C ALA A 55 -2.02 -3.14 -3.25
N ARG A 56 -3.36 -3.19 -3.43
CA ARG A 56 -4.00 -3.70 -4.65
C ARG A 56 -3.76 -2.74 -5.82
N LEU A 57 -4.01 -1.45 -5.60
CA LEU A 57 -3.81 -0.40 -6.60
C LEU A 57 -2.34 -0.25 -7.00
N GLU A 58 -1.41 -0.32 -6.04
CA GLU A 58 0.04 -0.30 -6.31
C GLU A 58 0.45 -1.45 -7.24
N LYS A 59 -0.03 -2.68 -6.98
CA LYS A 59 0.22 -3.83 -7.86
C LYS A 59 -0.42 -3.66 -9.24
N GLU A 60 -1.59 -3.05 -9.31
CA GLU A 60 -2.27 -2.78 -10.57
C GLU A 60 -1.49 -1.76 -11.39
N MET A 61 -1.04 -0.67 -10.77
CA MET A 61 -0.16 0.32 -11.39
C MET A 61 1.16 -0.29 -11.87
N GLU A 62 1.80 -1.12 -11.04
CA GLU A 62 3.05 -1.79 -11.42
C GLU A 62 2.87 -2.72 -12.62
N LYS A 63 1.76 -3.49 -12.64
CA LYS A 63 1.40 -4.33 -13.78
C LYS A 63 1.17 -3.51 -15.05
N LEU A 64 0.42 -2.42 -14.97
CA LEU A 64 0.13 -1.56 -16.13
C LEU A 64 1.39 -0.89 -16.66
N ASN A 65 2.27 -0.42 -15.77
CA ASN A 65 3.57 0.13 -16.16
C ASN A 65 4.46 -0.92 -16.84
N ALA A 66 4.50 -2.15 -16.33
CA ALA A 66 5.26 -3.24 -16.96
C ALA A 66 4.70 -3.58 -18.36
N GLN A 67 3.37 -3.63 -18.50
CA GLN A 67 2.72 -3.84 -19.80
C GLN A 67 3.00 -2.71 -20.79
N LEU A 68 3.02 -1.46 -20.30
CA LEU A 68 3.33 -0.29 -21.08
C LEU A 68 4.79 -0.32 -21.56
N ALA A 69 5.73 -0.57 -20.65
CA ALA A 69 7.16 -0.65 -20.97
C ALA A 69 7.44 -1.75 -22.02
N GLN A 70 6.82 -2.92 -21.88
CA GLN A 70 6.95 -4.01 -22.86
C GLN A 70 6.41 -3.62 -24.24
N ALA A 71 5.26 -2.92 -24.29
CA ALA A 71 4.70 -2.47 -25.55
C ALA A 71 5.60 -1.41 -26.21
N GLU A 72 6.15 -0.48 -25.43
CA GLU A 72 7.04 0.57 -25.91
C GLU A 72 8.39 0.03 -26.39
N GLU A 73 8.95 -0.97 -25.70
CA GLU A 73 10.15 -1.68 -26.16
C GLU A 73 9.93 -2.33 -27.54
N LYS A 74 8.79 -3.02 -27.72
CA LYS A 74 8.44 -3.61 -29.02
C LYS A 74 8.19 -2.56 -30.10
N LEU A 75 7.52 -1.47 -29.77
CA LEU A 75 7.26 -0.38 -30.73
C LEU A 75 8.54 0.35 -31.16
N GLY A 76 9.64 0.20 -30.42
CA GLY A 76 10.96 0.65 -30.80
C GLY A 76 11.67 -0.23 -31.84
N ASP A 77 11.21 -1.47 -32.07
CA ASP A 77 11.73 -2.36 -33.10
C ASP A 77 11.27 -1.90 -34.49
N SER A 78 12.20 -1.49 -35.35
CA SER A 78 11.91 -1.05 -36.71
C SER A 78 11.33 -2.16 -37.60
N GLU A 79 11.66 -3.43 -37.33
CA GLU A 79 11.13 -4.56 -38.10
C GLU A 79 9.65 -4.82 -37.81
N LEU A 80 9.13 -4.34 -36.67
CA LEU A 80 7.71 -4.50 -36.31
C LEU A 80 6.76 -3.82 -37.30
N TYR A 81 7.25 -2.83 -38.03
CA TYR A 81 6.48 -2.07 -39.01
C TYR A 81 6.41 -2.74 -40.40
N ASP A 82 7.03 -3.92 -40.57
CA ASP A 82 6.87 -4.73 -41.76
C ASP A 82 5.41 -5.18 -41.94
N GLN A 83 4.94 -5.26 -43.20
CA GLN A 83 3.57 -5.68 -43.50
C GLN A 83 3.24 -7.07 -42.98
N SER A 84 4.22 -7.98 -42.94
CA SER A 84 4.08 -9.32 -42.38
C SER A 84 3.79 -9.33 -40.87
N ARG A 85 4.20 -8.27 -40.15
CA ARG A 85 4.05 -8.13 -38.69
C ARG A 85 2.93 -7.18 -38.28
N LYS A 86 2.08 -6.74 -39.22
CA LYS A 86 0.96 -5.82 -38.94
C LYS A 86 0.05 -6.25 -37.79
N ALA A 87 -0.19 -7.55 -37.64
CA ALA A 87 -0.98 -8.09 -36.53
C ALA A 87 -0.31 -7.84 -35.17
N GLU A 88 1.01 -8.02 -35.10
CA GLU A 88 1.81 -7.79 -33.90
C GLU A 88 1.90 -6.30 -33.57
N LEU A 89 2.09 -5.44 -34.58
CA LEU A 89 2.07 -3.99 -34.42
C LEU A 89 0.73 -3.51 -33.83
N THR A 90 -0.38 -4.01 -34.37
CA THR A 90 -1.73 -3.65 -33.90
C THR A 90 -1.93 -4.08 -32.43
N ALA A 91 -1.47 -5.28 -32.08
CA ALA A 91 -1.53 -5.77 -30.71
C ALA A 91 -0.70 -4.91 -29.74
N CYS A 92 0.51 -4.51 -30.14
CA CYS A 92 1.37 -3.65 -29.31
C CYS A 92 0.75 -2.27 -29.09
N LEU A 93 0.20 -1.64 -30.12
CA LEU A 93 -0.50 -0.35 -30.01
C LEU A 93 -1.73 -0.45 -29.10
N GLN A 94 -2.50 -1.53 -29.21
CA GLN A 94 -3.68 -1.75 -28.36
C GLN A 94 -3.29 -2.01 -26.90
N GLN A 95 -2.21 -2.78 -26.67
CA GLN A 95 -1.66 -2.98 -25.33
C GLN A 95 -1.17 -1.67 -24.73
N GLN A 96 -0.45 -0.83 -25.49
CA GLN A 96 0.00 0.48 -25.06
C GLN A 96 -1.17 1.40 -24.69
N ALA A 97 -2.21 1.48 -25.55
CA ALA A 97 -3.37 2.33 -25.32
C ALA A 97 -4.20 1.89 -24.10
N SER A 98 -4.37 0.58 -23.93
CA SER A 98 -5.09 0.02 -22.79
C SER A 98 -4.33 0.26 -21.48
N ALA A 99 -3.01 0.07 -21.48
CA ALA A 99 -2.17 0.33 -20.31
C ALA A 99 -2.15 1.81 -19.93
N LYS A 100 -2.05 2.73 -20.91
CA LYS A 100 -2.10 4.18 -20.68
C LYS A 100 -3.46 4.68 -20.18
N SER A 101 -4.54 4.01 -20.55
CA SER A 101 -5.90 4.38 -20.12
C SER A 101 -6.24 3.82 -18.73
N GLY A 102 -5.54 2.78 -18.29
CA GLY A 102 -5.71 2.18 -16.96
C GLY A 102 -4.82 2.79 -15.86
N LEU A 103 -3.77 3.53 -16.26
CA LEU A 103 -2.93 4.35 -15.39
C LEU A 103 -3.61 5.69 -15.11
#